data_AF-A0A9E0IJE7-F1
#
_entry.id   AF-A0A9E0IJE7-F1
#
_cell.length_a   1.000
_cell.length_b   1.000
_cell.length_c   1.000
_cell.angle_alpha   90.00
_cell.angle_beta   90.00
_cell.angle_gamma   90.00
#
_symmetry.space_group_name_H-M   'P 1'
#
loop_
_entity.id
_entity.type
_entity.pdbx_description
1 polymer ?
#
loop_
_entity_poly.entity_id
_entity_poly.type
_entity_poly.pdbx_seq_one_letter_code
_entity_poly.pdbx_strand_id
1 'polypeptide(L)'
;MKLLATTTLRSFSMSLGLALTLAACGGKAKPVEPVAEPAPVEPAPTEPTETAPTETTPNEPVAEAKPAPDPKLALLDAEKATYEAAKPVFEKACALCHTQAGAKKSAKKLAEFDMTSYPFTGKYAGDIAATMKKVLGVGGGKATMPANKPGSVKDGDLELIVAWANAWQAAQDGGAH
;
A
#
# COMPACT_ATOMS: atom_id res chain seq x y z
N MET A 1 -36.88 -20.30 29.91
CA MET A 1 -35.64 -21.03 30.25
C MET A 1 -34.54 -20.00 30.50
N LYS A 2 -34.02 -19.97 31.73
CA LYS A 2 -32.87 -19.15 32.17
C LYS A 2 -31.59 -19.84 31.72
N LEU A 3 -30.60 -19.07 31.26
CA LEU A 3 -29.20 -19.23 31.66
C LEU A 3 -28.42 -17.95 31.29
N LEU A 4 -28.06 -17.22 32.34
CA LEU A 4 -27.11 -16.11 32.37
C LEU A 4 -25.70 -16.70 32.24
N ALA A 5 -24.85 -16.11 31.41
CA ALA A 5 -23.41 -16.37 31.42
C ALA A 5 -22.66 -15.05 31.63
N THR A 6 -22.43 -14.74 32.90
CA THR A 6 -21.46 -13.78 33.43
C THR A 6 -20.05 -14.41 33.33
N THR A 7 -19.02 -13.64 33.70
CA THR A 7 -17.59 -14.01 33.92
C THR A 7 -16.70 -13.92 32.65
N THR A 8 -15.50 -13.33 32.62
CA THR A 8 -14.56 -12.96 33.70
C THR A 8 -13.62 -11.84 33.22
N LEU A 9 -13.45 -10.82 34.06
CA LEU A 9 -12.43 -9.78 33.95
C LEU A 9 -11.05 -10.39 34.27
N ARG A 10 -10.10 -10.41 33.32
CA ARG A 10 -8.71 -10.77 33.61
C ARG A 10 -7.84 -9.51 33.63
N SER A 11 -7.62 -9.01 34.84
CA SER A 11 -6.44 -8.22 35.20
C SER A 11 -5.19 -9.06 34.98
N PHE A 12 -4.19 -8.51 34.27
CA PHE A 12 -2.81 -8.91 34.47
C PHE A 12 -1.92 -7.68 34.60
N SER A 13 -1.09 -7.77 35.63
CA SER A 13 -0.27 -6.74 36.23
C SER A 13 0.84 -6.20 35.33
N MET A 14 1.20 -4.96 35.65
CA MET A 14 2.52 -4.35 35.53
C MET A 14 3.69 -5.33 35.42
N SER A 15 4.57 -5.08 34.44
CA SER A 15 6.00 -5.30 34.61
C SER A 15 6.73 -4.06 34.09
N LEU A 16 7.15 -3.26 35.06
CA LEU A 16 8.05 -2.13 34.94
C LEU A 16 9.46 -2.72 34.77
N GLY A 17 10.00 -2.68 33.55
CA GLY A 17 11.36 -3.11 33.24
C GLY A 17 12.13 -1.95 32.61
N LEU A 18 12.80 -1.17 33.44
CA LEU A 18 13.75 -0.13 33.05
C LEU A 18 15.13 -0.77 32.93
N ALA A 19 15.73 -0.76 31.74
CA ALA A 19 17.17 -0.94 31.57
C ALA A 19 17.66 -0.08 30.39
N LEU A 20 18.22 1.07 30.73
CA LEU A 20 19.07 1.87 29.85
C LEU A 20 20.42 1.13 29.70
N THR A 21 20.84 0.87 28.47
CA THR A 21 22.26 0.71 28.13
C THR A 21 22.56 1.54 26.89
N LEU A 22 23.19 2.70 27.12
CA LEU A 22 23.86 3.51 26.12
C LEU A 22 25.15 2.79 25.71
N ALA A 23 25.20 2.24 24.49
CA ALA A 23 26.44 1.90 23.84
C ALA A 23 26.62 2.84 22.64
N ALA A 24 27.28 3.97 22.91
CA ALA A 24 27.87 4.80 21.88
C ALA A 24 29.16 4.12 21.41
N CYS A 25 29.15 3.57 20.19
CA CYS A 25 30.38 3.16 19.52
C CYS A 25 30.46 3.93 18.20
N GLY A 26 31.28 4.98 18.20
CA GLY A 26 31.63 5.76 17.02
C GLY A 26 32.42 4.90 16.05
N GLY A 27 31.79 4.55 14.93
CA GLY A 27 32.47 4.01 13.76
C GLY A 27 32.85 5.15 12.83
N LYS A 28 34.16 5.40 12.70
CA LYS A 28 34.76 6.20 11.63
C LYS A 28 34.24 5.70 10.27
N ALA A 29 33.51 6.54 9.55
CA ALA A 29 33.17 6.31 8.16
C ALA A 29 34.47 6.25 7.34
N LYS A 30 34.67 5.14 6.62
CA LYS A 30 35.68 5.06 5.56
C LYS A 30 35.23 5.96 4.39
N PRO A 31 36.15 6.68 3.72
CA PRO A 31 35.87 7.29 2.42
C PRO A 31 35.42 6.19 1.45
N VAL A 32 34.21 6.34 0.91
CA VAL A 32 33.71 5.50 -0.17
C VAL A 32 34.38 6.00 -1.45
N GLU A 33 35.19 5.14 -2.06
CA GLU A 33 35.76 5.35 -3.39
C GLU A 33 34.64 5.55 -4.43
N PRO A 34 34.83 6.41 -5.43
CA PRO A 34 33.87 6.56 -6.52
C PRO A 34 33.74 5.24 -7.27
N VAL A 35 32.54 4.65 -7.23
CA VAL A 35 32.17 3.52 -8.09
C VAL A 35 32.16 4.03 -9.53
N ALA A 36 32.97 3.37 -10.37
CA ALA A 36 33.07 3.62 -11.79
C ALA A 36 31.71 3.54 -12.47
N GLU A 37 31.45 4.52 -13.32
CA GLU A 37 30.32 4.61 -14.24
C GLU A 37 30.29 3.36 -15.15
N PRO A 38 29.19 2.58 -15.19
CA PRO A 38 29.06 1.51 -16.17
C PRO A 38 28.93 2.10 -17.57
N ALA A 39 29.74 1.59 -18.48
CA ALA A 39 29.75 1.99 -19.88
C ALA A 39 28.36 1.85 -20.54
N PRO A 40 27.99 2.76 -21.46
CA PRO A 40 26.82 2.61 -22.30
C PRO A 40 26.98 1.38 -23.21
N VAL A 41 26.08 0.41 -23.06
CA VAL A 41 25.97 -0.72 -23.99
C VAL A 41 25.16 -0.24 -25.19
N GLU A 42 25.82 -0.09 -26.34
CA GLU A 42 25.18 0.12 -27.64
C GLU A 42 24.25 -1.06 -27.97
N PRO A 43 22.96 -0.82 -28.26
CA PRO A 43 22.10 -1.84 -28.85
C PRO A 43 22.45 -2.02 -30.33
N ALA A 44 22.74 -3.27 -30.71
CA ALA A 44 22.96 -3.67 -32.10
C ALA A 44 21.68 -3.50 -32.96
N PRO A 45 21.81 -3.10 -34.24
CA PRO A 45 20.69 -3.11 -35.18
C PRO A 45 20.42 -4.54 -35.67
N THR A 46 19.21 -5.06 -35.41
CA THR A 46 18.70 -6.25 -36.09
C THR A 46 17.87 -5.84 -37.30
N GLU A 47 18.33 -6.26 -38.48
CA GLU A 47 17.67 -6.12 -39.77
C GLU A 47 16.32 -6.85 -39.86
N PRO A 48 15.40 -6.34 -40.69
CA PRO A 48 14.10 -6.96 -40.93
C PRO A 48 14.22 -8.12 -41.93
N THR A 49 13.74 -9.30 -41.56
CA THR A 49 13.49 -10.40 -42.51
C THR A 49 12.03 -10.34 -42.95
N GLU A 50 11.85 -9.87 -44.18
CA GLU A 50 10.62 -9.96 -44.95
C GLU A 50 10.48 -11.39 -45.49
N THR A 51 9.36 -12.05 -45.19
CA THR A 51 8.95 -13.23 -45.96
C THR A 51 7.42 -13.30 -45.93
N ALA A 52 6.82 -12.93 -47.06
CA ALA A 52 5.41 -13.18 -47.35
C ALA A 52 5.20 -14.69 -47.57
N PRO A 53 4.03 -15.22 -47.15
CA PRO A 53 3.19 -15.87 -48.15
C PRO A 53 1.73 -15.43 -48.05
N THR A 54 1.18 -15.17 -49.23
CA THR A 54 -0.23 -14.98 -49.54
C THR A 54 -0.95 -16.31 -49.38
N GLU A 55 -1.80 -16.45 -48.35
CA GLU A 55 -2.87 -17.46 -48.35
C GLU A 55 -4.22 -16.78 -48.15
N THR A 56 -5.06 -16.94 -49.16
CA THR A 56 -6.43 -16.44 -49.22
C THR A 56 -7.33 -17.41 -48.47
N THR A 57 -7.59 -17.14 -47.19
CA THR A 57 -8.52 -17.94 -46.38
C THR A 57 -9.98 -17.58 -46.70
N PRO A 58 -10.87 -18.57 -46.82
CA PRO A 58 -12.31 -18.38 -47.03
C PRO A 58 -12.96 -17.48 -45.98
N ASN A 59 -13.91 -16.67 -46.44
CA ASN A 59 -14.66 -15.67 -45.67
C ASN A 59 -15.57 -16.35 -44.63
N GLU A 60 -15.00 -16.64 -43.46
CA GLU A 60 -15.71 -17.09 -42.26
C GLU A 60 -16.53 -15.91 -41.70
N PRO A 61 -17.77 -16.11 -41.22
CA PRO A 61 -18.58 -15.03 -40.68
C PRO A 61 -17.82 -14.34 -39.55
N VAL A 62 -17.52 -13.05 -39.71
CA VAL A 62 -16.81 -12.25 -38.72
C VAL A 62 -17.64 -12.25 -37.43
N ALA A 63 -17.28 -13.12 -36.50
CA ALA A 63 -17.82 -13.09 -35.14
C ALA A 63 -17.53 -11.69 -34.58
N GLU A 64 -18.59 -10.96 -34.22
CA GLU A 64 -18.47 -9.63 -33.65
C GLU A 64 -17.50 -9.68 -32.47
N ALA A 65 -16.35 -9.01 -32.62
CA ALA A 65 -15.36 -8.93 -31.57
C ALA A 65 -15.99 -8.20 -30.38
N LYS A 66 -16.03 -8.85 -29.21
CA LYS A 66 -16.48 -8.20 -27.98
C LYS A 66 -15.65 -6.93 -27.75
N PRO A 67 -16.28 -5.80 -27.39
CA PRO A 67 -15.54 -4.59 -27.07
C PRO A 67 -14.52 -4.86 -25.96
N ALA A 68 -13.32 -4.32 -26.13
CA ALA A 68 -12.28 -4.39 -25.12
C ALA A 68 -12.77 -3.75 -23.80
N PRO A 69 -12.39 -4.30 -22.63
CA PRO A 69 -12.78 -3.72 -21.35
C PRO A 69 -12.22 -2.30 -21.20
N ASP A 70 -12.99 -1.43 -20.54
CA ASP A 70 -12.55 -0.06 -20.22
C ASP A 70 -11.32 -0.12 -19.30
N PRO A 71 -10.16 0.45 -19.69
CA PRO A 71 -8.95 0.42 -18.88
C PRO A 71 -9.12 1.07 -17.51
N LYS A 72 -10.01 2.07 -17.36
CA LYS A 72 -10.27 2.71 -16.07
C LYS A 72 -10.98 1.78 -15.10
N LEU A 73 -11.94 0.99 -15.60
CA LEU A 73 -12.62 -0.02 -14.80
C LEU A 73 -11.64 -1.08 -14.31
N ALA A 74 -10.73 -1.52 -15.17
CA ALA A 74 -9.68 -2.47 -14.78
C ALA A 74 -8.77 -1.94 -13.66
N LEU A 75 -8.43 -0.65 -13.69
CA LEU A 75 -7.65 -0.01 -12.62
C LEU A 75 -8.43 0.05 -11.30
N LEU A 76 -9.71 0.43 -11.34
CA LEU A 76 -10.56 0.46 -10.14
C LEU A 76 -10.78 -0.94 -9.55
N ASP A 77 -10.92 -1.97 -10.39
CA ASP A 77 -11.08 -3.34 -9.92
C ASP A 77 -9.79 -3.88 -9.28
N ALA A 78 -8.62 -3.57 -9.88
CA ALA A 78 -7.33 -3.90 -9.30
C ALA A 78 -7.12 -3.21 -7.93
N GLU A 79 -7.45 -1.92 -7.84
CA GLU A 79 -7.42 -1.19 -6.58
C GLU A 79 -8.34 -1.81 -5.53
N LYS A 80 -9.62 -2.05 -5.86
CA LYS A 80 -10.57 -2.67 -4.93
C LYS A 80 -10.09 -4.03 -4.44
N ALA A 81 -9.52 -4.86 -5.31
CA ALA A 81 -8.98 -6.16 -4.93
C ALA A 81 -7.85 -6.01 -3.88
N THR A 82 -6.94 -5.06 -4.08
CA THR A 82 -5.87 -4.79 -3.11
C THR A 82 -6.39 -4.13 -1.82
N TYR A 83 -7.43 -3.30 -1.90
CA TYR A 83 -8.10 -2.72 -0.73
C TYR A 83 -8.71 -3.81 0.15
N GLU A 84 -9.46 -4.74 -0.43
CA GLU A 84 -10.07 -5.84 0.33
C GLU A 84 -9.02 -6.74 0.99
N ALA A 85 -7.88 -6.97 0.31
CA ALA A 85 -6.76 -7.70 0.90
C ALA A 85 -6.11 -6.94 2.07
N ALA A 86 -5.99 -5.60 1.98
CA ALA A 86 -5.40 -4.75 3.02
C ALA A 86 -6.36 -4.39 4.17
N LYS A 87 -7.66 -4.54 3.96
CA LYS A 87 -8.73 -4.19 4.92
C LYS A 87 -8.52 -4.71 6.34
N PRO A 88 -8.20 -5.99 6.60
CA PRO A 88 -7.95 -6.44 7.98
C PRO A 88 -6.77 -5.72 8.64
N VAL A 89 -5.77 -5.28 7.87
CA VAL A 89 -4.64 -4.50 8.39
C VAL A 89 -5.10 -3.09 8.75
N PHE A 90 -5.92 -2.47 7.90
CA PHE A 90 -6.53 -1.17 8.17
C PHE A 90 -7.39 -1.16 9.42
N GLU A 91 -8.24 -2.18 9.60
CA GLU A 91 -9.07 -2.36 10.78
C GLU A 91 -8.22 -2.54 12.04
N LYS A 92 -7.20 -3.41 11.97
CA LYS A 92 -6.31 -3.71 13.10
C LYS A 92 -5.45 -2.51 13.52
N ALA A 93 -4.86 -1.79 12.56
CA ALA A 93 -3.80 -0.81 12.82
C ALA A 93 -4.25 0.65 12.75
N CYS A 94 -5.25 0.97 11.92
CA CYS A 94 -5.61 2.36 11.61
C CYS A 94 -6.99 2.76 12.16
N ALA A 95 -7.96 1.84 12.19
CA ALA A 95 -9.35 2.17 12.49
C ALA A 95 -9.59 2.74 13.89
N LEU A 96 -8.74 2.40 14.87
CA LEU A 96 -8.81 2.95 16.23
C LEU A 96 -8.77 4.49 16.25
N CYS A 97 -8.09 5.11 15.29
CA CYS A 97 -7.87 6.55 15.20
C CYS A 97 -8.59 7.20 14.00
N HIS A 98 -8.73 6.48 12.89
CA HIS A 98 -9.18 7.03 11.60
C HIS A 98 -10.56 6.55 11.17
N THR A 99 -11.43 6.15 12.11
CA THR A 99 -12.85 5.86 11.80
C THR A 99 -13.77 6.56 12.79
N GLN A 100 -15.01 6.81 12.36
CA GLN A 100 -16.07 7.36 13.22
C GLN A 100 -16.41 6.40 14.38
N ALA A 101 -16.11 5.11 14.29
CA ALA A 101 -16.29 4.15 15.38
C ALA A 101 -15.06 4.04 16.31
N GLY A 102 -13.92 4.60 15.93
CA GLY A 102 -12.65 4.43 16.62
C GLY A 102 -12.63 5.06 18.02
N ALA A 103 -12.15 4.30 19.02
CA ALA A 103 -12.08 4.78 20.42
C ALA A 103 -11.08 5.93 20.64
N LYS A 104 -10.15 6.18 19.70
CA LYS A 104 -9.17 7.27 19.74
C LYS A 104 -9.33 8.27 18.59
N LYS A 105 -10.52 8.29 17.97
CA LYS A 105 -10.88 9.26 16.93
C LYS A 105 -10.85 10.68 17.50
N SER A 106 -10.52 11.64 16.65
CA SER A 106 -10.70 13.05 16.93
C SER A 106 -11.09 13.77 15.64
N ALA A 107 -11.78 14.91 15.75
CA ALA A 107 -12.19 15.69 14.60
C ALA A 107 -10.99 16.04 13.69
N LYS A 108 -9.83 16.37 14.29
CA LYS A 108 -8.60 16.64 13.55
C LYS A 108 -8.11 15.41 12.75
N LYS A 109 -8.05 14.23 13.37
CA LYS A 109 -7.57 13.01 12.71
C LYS A 109 -8.47 12.61 11.55
N LEU A 110 -9.79 12.69 11.74
CA LEU A 110 -10.79 12.37 10.71
C LEU A 110 -10.76 13.42 9.58
N ALA A 111 -10.58 14.70 9.91
CA ALA A 111 -10.41 15.75 8.90
C ALA A 111 -9.14 15.56 8.06
N GLU A 112 -8.05 15.06 8.66
CA GLU A 112 -6.83 14.72 7.93
C GLU A 112 -7.02 13.45 7.09
N PHE A 113 -7.64 12.42 7.67
CA PHE A 113 -7.85 11.11 7.06
C PHE A 113 -8.97 10.33 7.75
N ASP A 114 -10.05 10.04 7.02
CA ASP A 114 -11.21 9.26 7.48
C ASP A 114 -11.40 8.00 6.62
N MET A 115 -11.34 6.85 7.29
CA MET A 115 -11.45 5.49 6.74
C MET A 115 -12.81 4.85 7.01
N THR A 116 -13.80 5.61 7.46
CA THR A 116 -15.12 5.07 7.82
C THR A 116 -15.86 4.46 6.63
N SER A 117 -15.62 4.99 5.44
CA SER A 117 -16.12 4.47 4.18
C SER A 117 -14.99 4.33 3.17
N TYR A 118 -15.25 3.57 2.13
CA TYR A 118 -14.41 3.51 0.93
C TYR A 118 -15.12 4.21 -0.25
N PRO A 119 -14.42 5.02 -1.07
CA PRO A 119 -13.02 5.44 -0.91
C PRO A 119 -12.80 6.28 0.36
N PHE A 120 -11.56 6.32 0.82
CA PHE A 120 -11.20 7.10 2.00
C PHE A 120 -11.35 8.61 1.74
N THR A 121 -11.65 9.36 2.79
CA THR A 121 -11.89 10.82 2.69
C THR A 121 -10.96 11.61 3.62
N GLY A 122 -11.04 12.93 3.56
CA GLY A 122 -10.23 13.85 4.35
C GLY A 122 -9.22 14.65 3.52
N LYS A 123 -8.47 15.53 4.18
CA LYS A 123 -7.53 16.47 3.55
C LYS A 123 -6.49 15.77 2.67
N TYR A 124 -6.04 14.59 3.06
CA TYR A 124 -5.01 13.84 2.34
C TYR A 124 -5.55 12.78 1.39
N ALA A 125 -6.86 12.76 1.08
CA ALA A 125 -7.45 11.73 0.21
C ALA A 125 -6.83 11.72 -1.20
N GLY A 126 -6.51 12.89 -1.76
CA GLY A 126 -5.82 13.00 -3.05
C GLY A 126 -4.38 12.48 -3.01
N ASP A 127 -3.66 12.67 -1.90
CA ASP A 127 -2.25 12.27 -1.76
C ASP A 127 -2.08 11.02 -0.89
N ILE A 128 -3.12 10.18 -0.81
CA ILE A 128 -3.21 9.17 0.23
C ILE A 128 -2.15 8.08 0.11
N ALA A 129 -1.88 7.62 -1.11
CA ALA A 129 -0.86 6.61 -1.38
C ALA A 129 0.53 7.08 -0.93
N ALA A 130 0.90 8.32 -1.30
CA ALA A 130 2.17 8.93 -0.90
C ALA A 130 2.24 9.16 0.62
N THR A 131 1.15 9.68 1.21
CA THR A 131 1.05 9.96 2.64
C THR A 131 1.20 8.67 3.46
N MET A 132 0.52 7.60 3.07
CA MET A 132 0.57 6.31 3.78
C MET A 132 1.95 5.67 3.71
N LYS A 133 2.58 5.65 2.52
CA LYS A 133 3.98 5.20 2.37
C LYS A 133 4.91 5.96 3.30
N LYS A 134 4.80 7.30 3.32
CA LYS A 134 5.62 8.16 4.18
C LYS A 134 5.44 7.88 5.68
N VAL A 135 4.20 7.83 6.19
CA VAL A 135 3.96 7.65 7.64
C VAL A 135 4.26 6.23 8.13
N LEU A 136 4.26 5.25 7.22
CA LEU A 136 4.67 3.87 7.51
C LEU A 136 6.17 3.63 7.31
N GLY A 137 6.93 4.64 6.87
CA GLY A 137 8.38 4.53 6.67
C GLY A 137 8.80 3.79 5.41
N VAL A 138 7.88 3.60 4.45
CA VAL A 138 8.21 3.03 3.14
C VAL A 138 9.17 3.98 2.42
N GLY A 139 10.30 3.46 1.94
CA GLY A 139 11.38 4.25 1.36
C GLY A 139 12.47 4.69 2.35
N GLY A 140 12.55 4.06 3.53
CA GLY A 140 13.66 4.25 4.48
C GLY A 140 13.45 5.36 5.52
N GLY A 141 12.26 5.98 5.55
CA GLY A 141 11.89 6.93 6.59
C GLY A 141 11.53 6.26 7.92
N LYS A 142 11.56 7.02 9.02
CA LYS A 142 11.05 6.54 10.31
C LYS A 142 9.53 6.44 10.28
N ALA A 143 8.98 5.26 10.55
CA ALA A 143 7.55 5.07 10.73
C ALA A 143 7.03 5.93 11.90
N THR A 144 5.94 6.66 11.66
CA THR A 144 5.26 7.52 12.63
C THR A 144 3.85 7.04 12.98
N MET A 145 3.31 6.11 12.18
CA MET A 145 2.01 5.47 12.42
C MET A 145 2.14 3.97 12.71
N PRO A 146 1.16 3.37 13.42
CA PRO A 146 0.09 4.01 14.18
C PRO A 146 0.63 4.86 15.35
N ALA A 147 -0.04 5.97 15.69
CA ALA A 147 0.47 6.94 16.66
C ALA A 147 0.79 6.36 18.05
N ASN A 148 0.08 5.32 18.49
CA ASN A 148 0.30 4.65 19.77
C ASN A 148 1.42 3.60 19.74
N LYS A 149 1.81 3.14 18.55
CA LYS A 149 2.87 2.15 18.38
C LYS A 149 3.53 2.30 17.00
N PRO A 150 4.31 3.39 16.77
CA PRO A 150 4.94 3.63 15.48
C PRO A 150 5.82 2.46 15.04
N GLY A 151 5.73 2.06 13.77
CA GLY A 151 6.50 0.93 13.21
C GLY A 151 5.94 -0.45 13.56
N SER A 152 4.73 -0.53 14.12
CA SER A 152 4.06 -1.82 14.38
C SER A 152 3.47 -2.49 13.13
N VAL A 153 3.26 -1.73 12.07
CA VAL A 153 2.88 -2.26 10.75
C VAL A 153 4.16 -2.56 9.99
N LYS A 154 4.41 -3.84 9.72
CA LYS A 154 5.65 -4.36 9.13
C LYS A 154 5.39 -5.67 8.40
N ASP A 155 6.40 -6.18 7.72
CA ASP A 155 6.36 -7.48 7.04
C ASP A 155 5.11 -7.57 6.13
N GLY A 156 4.39 -8.71 6.12
CA GLY A 156 3.21 -8.91 5.26
C GLY A 156 2.09 -7.88 5.44
N ASP A 157 1.91 -7.31 6.64
CA ASP A 157 0.93 -6.23 6.85
C ASP A 157 1.31 -4.97 6.04
N LEU A 158 2.60 -4.64 6.04
CA LEU A 158 3.12 -3.48 5.30
C LEU A 158 3.05 -3.73 3.79
N GLU A 159 3.35 -4.95 3.34
CA GLU A 159 3.26 -5.34 1.94
C GLU A 159 1.83 -5.18 1.38
N LEU A 160 0.81 -5.60 2.14
CA LEU A 160 -0.60 -5.43 1.75
C LEU A 160 -0.98 -3.96 1.59
N ILE A 161 -0.57 -3.10 2.53
CA ILE A 161 -0.85 -1.67 2.45
C ILE A 161 -0.09 -1.02 1.28
N VAL A 162 1.16 -1.43 1.03
CA VAL A 162 1.95 -0.93 -0.11
C VAL A 162 1.35 -1.36 -1.44
N ALA A 163 0.86 -2.61 -1.55
CA ALA A 163 0.17 -3.09 -2.73
C ALA A 163 -1.07 -2.24 -3.01
N TRP A 164 -1.90 -1.97 -2.00
CA TRP A 164 -3.05 -1.08 -2.13
C TRP A 164 -2.64 0.35 -2.51
N ALA A 165 -1.63 0.93 -1.85
CA ALA A 165 -1.18 2.29 -2.13
C ALA A 165 -0.67 2.44 -3.58
N ASN A 166 0.00 1.41 -4.10
CA ASN A 166 0.47 1.42 -5.49
C ASN A 166 -0.70 1.27 -6.49
N ALA A 167 -1.69 0.43 -6.19
CA ALA A 167 -2.88 0.28 -7.04
C ALA A 167 -3.74 1.55 -7.06
N TRP A 168 -3.92 2.21 -5.89
CA TRP A 168 -4.57 3.52 -5.80
C TRP A 168 -3.86 4.57 -6.64
N GLN A 169 -2.52 4.64 -6.53
CA GLN A 169 -1.74 5.59 -7.33
C GLN A 169 -1.90 5.32 -8.82
N ALA A 170 -1.86 4.05 -9.25
CA ALA A 170 -2.07 3.69 -10.65
C ALA A 170 -3.49 4.08 -11.15
N ALA A 171 -4.52 3.88 -10.33
CA ALA A 171 -5.88 4.30 -10.66
C ALA A 171 -5.99 5.83 -10.76
N GLN A 172 -5.33 6.57 -9.87
CA GLN A 172 -5.31 8.02 -9.94
C GLN A 172 -4.53 8.55 -11.15
N ASP A 173 -3.33 8.02 -11.42
CA ASP A 173 -2.50 8.39 -12.57
C ASP A 173 -3.21 8.06 -13.90
N GLY A 174 -4.04 7.01 -13.91
CA GLY A 174 -4.91 6.63 -15.03
C GLY A 174 -6.22 7.42 -15.13
N GLY A 175 -6.47 8.38 -14.22
CA GLY A 175 -7.68 9.21 -14.21
C GLY A 175 -8.96 8.42 -13.95
N ALA A 176 -8.88 7.39 -13.10
CA ALA A 176 -10.01 6.59 -12.65
C ALA A 176 -10.65 7.11 -11.34
N HIS A 177 -9.97 8.02 -10.62
CA HIS A 177 -10.48 8.86 -9.52
C HIS A 177 -10.58 10.32 -9.97
#